data_AF-X0W1T3-F1
#
_entry.id   AF-X0W1T3-F1
#
_cell.length_a   1.000
_cell.length_b   1.000
_cell.length_c   1.000
_cell.angle_alpha   90.00
_cell.angle_beta   90.00
_cell.angle_gamma   90.00
#
_symmetry.space_group_name_H-M   'P 1'
#
loop_
_entity.id
_entity.type
_entity.pdbx_description
1 polymer ?
#
loop_
_entity_poly.entity_id
_entity_poly.type
_entity_poly.pdbx_seq_one_letter_code
_entity_poly.pdbx_strand_id
1 'polypeptide(L)'
;MKTNVVAIILARGNSKTLPGKNILLLANKPLIAYTIEQAKKCKLIDRVIVSTDNLKIAEVATRFGAEVPFTRPAVLAQNHSTTESGLQHALKWIEENEKYQVDIVVFLQPTDIFRSQWMINAVISKLLEDENLDSAFI
;
A
#
# COMPACT_ATOMS: atom_id res chain seq x y z
N MET A 1 10.53 21.07 -7.49
CA MET A 1 9.24 20.38 -7.73
C MET A 1 8.85 19.70 -6.43
N LYS A 2 7.56 19.44 -6.19
CA LYS A 2 7.14 18.67 -5.02
C LYS A 2 7.43 17.19 -5.28
N THR A 3 8.06 16.50 -4.34
CA THR A 3 8.27 15.04 -4.39
C THR A 3 6.94 14.32 -4.19
N ASN A 4 6.56 13.48 -5.15
CA ASN A 4 5.34 12.70 -5.12
C ASN A 4 5.56 11.38 -4.36
N VAL A 5 4.94 11.25 -3.19
CA VAL A 5 5.07 10.08 -2.31
C VAL A 5 3.80 9.26 -2.35
N VAL A 6 3.88 8.01 -2.80
CA VAL A 6 2.74 7.11 -2.94
C VAL A 6 2.92 5.89 -2.04
N ALA A 7 1.98 5.69 -1.12
CA ALA A 7 1.92 4.47 -0.34
C ALA A 7 1.16 3.37 -1.11
N ILE A 8 1.75 2.18 -1.17
CA ILE A 8 1.16 1.01 -1.83
C ILE A 8 0.98 -0.11 -0.82
N ILE A 9 -0.25 -0.57 -0.67
CA ILE A 9 -0.64 -1.70 0.16
C ILE A 9 -1.04 -2.85 -0.76
N LEU A 10 -0.25 -3.93 -0.76
CA LEU A 10 -0.57 -5.14 -1.51
C LEU A 10 -1.46 -6.07 -0.67
N ALA A 11 -2.72 -6.26 -1.08
CA ALA A 11 -3.69 -7.02 -0.31
C ALA A 11 -4.42 -8.05 -1.18
N ARG A 12 -3.89 -9.27 -1.24
CA ARG A 12 -4.47 -10.35 -2.05
C ARG A 12 -5.68 -11.02 -1.42
N GLY A 13 -6.64 -11.46 -2.23
CA GLY A 13 -7.82 -12.20 -1.75
C GLY A 13 -7.47 -13.58 -1.19
N ASN A 14 -6.63 -14.31 -1.92
CA ASN A 14 -6.27 -15.69 -1.61
C ASN A 14 -5.13 -15.76 -0.58
N SER A 15 -5.47 -15.78 0.70
CA SER A 15 -4.52 -16.12 1.77
C SER A 15 -4.63 -17.61 2.14
N LYS A 16 -3.53 -18.36 2.00
CA LYS A 16 -3.50 -19.81 2.31
C LYS A 16 -3.76 -20.11 3.79
N THR A 17 -3.11 -19.36 4.68
CA THR A 17 -3.12 -19.66 6.12
C THR A 17 -4.41 -19.18 6.79
N LEU A 18 -4.99 -18.08 6.31
CA LEU A 18 -6.21 -17.50 6.88
C LEU A 18 -7.06 -16.87 5.77
N PRO A 19 -8.07 -17.57 5.25
CA PRO A 19 -8.94 -17.05 4.20
C PRO A 19 -9.53 -15.68 4.57
N GLY A 20 -9.47 -14.71 3.64
CA GLY A 20 -9.99 -13.37 3.89
C GLY A 20 -9.20 -12.53 4.91
N LYS A 21 -7.99 -12.94 5.32
CA LYS A 21 -7.15 -12.27 6.34
C LYS A 21 -7.19 -10.74 6.30
N ASN A 22 -7.03 -10.14 5.12
CA ASN A 22 -6.92 -8.68 4.98
C ASN A 22 -8.19 -7.91 5.38
N ILE A 23 -9.36 -8.56 5.33
CA ILE A 23 -10.64 -7.95 5.72
C ILE A 23 -11.27 -8.64 6.95
N LEU A 24 -10.57 -9.61 7.54
CA LEU A 24 -11.00 -10.21 8.80
C LEU A 24 -10.94 -9.16 9.91
N LEU A 25 -11.93 -9.18 10.79
CA LEU A 25 -11.99 -8.25 11.90
C LEU A 25 -10.95 -8.62 12.97
N LEU A 26 -10.14 -7.65 13.33
CA LEU A 26 -9.29 -7.66 14.51
C LEU A 26 -9.70 -6.49 15.39
N ALA A 27 -10.13 -6.77 16.63
CA ALA A 27 -10.70 -5.77 17.53
C ALA A 27 -11.77 -4.89 16.84
N ASN A 28 -12.75 -5.54 16.20
CA ASN A 28 -13.87 -4.91 15.48
C ASN A 28 -13.52 -4.05 14.26
N LYS A 29 -12.29 -4.15 13.74
CA LYS A 29 -11.85 -3.42 12.54
C LYS A 29 -11.18 -4.36 11.53
N PRO A 30 -11.46 -4.25 10.22
CA PRO A 30 -10.76 -5.05 9.20
C PRO A 30 -9.24 -4.86 9.28
N LEU A 31 -8.47 -5.94 9.17
CA LEU A 31 -7.01 -5.90 9.33
C LEU A 31 -6.32 -4.80 8.49
N ILE A 32 -6.69 -4.71 7.20
CA ILE A 32 -6.10 -3.72 6.26
C ILE A 32 -6.38 -2.26 6.68
N ALA A 33 -7.48 -2.01 7.38
CA ALA A 33 -7.87 -0.66 7.75
C ALA A 33 -6.87 -0.01 8.71
N TYR A 34 -6.21 -0.79 9.58
CA TYR A 34 -5.16 -0.28 10.45
C TYR A 34 -4.04 0.38 9.64
N THR A 35 -3.54 -0.31 8.62
CA THR A 35 -2.48 0.22 7.75
C THR A 35 -2.96 1.42 6.93
N ILE A 36 -4.17 1.35 6.36
CA ILE A 36 -4.73 2.48 5.58
C ILE A 36 -4.85 3.74 6.44
N GLU A 37 -5.40 3.64 7.64
CA GLU A 37 -5.57 4.78 8.54
C GLU A 37 -4.23 5.41 8.93
N GLN A 38 -3.20 4.60 9.20
CA GLN A 38 -1.88 5.12 9.57
C GLN A 38 -1.20 5.79 8.38
N ALA A 39 -1.33 5.23 7.17
CA ALA A 39 -0.85 5.87 5.95
C ALA A 39 -1.57 7.21 5.70
N LYS A 40 -2.90 7.26 5.84
CA LYS A 40 -3.71 8.48 5.64
C LYS A 40 -3.45 9.58 6.67
N LYS A 41 -2.99 9.23 7.87
CA LYS A 41 -2.55 10.21 8.88
C LYS A 41 -1.18 10.81 8.55
N CYS A 42 -0.38 10.18 7.69
CA CYS A 42 0.94 10.68 7.32
C CYS A 42 0.80 11.77 6.25
N LYS A 43 1.14 13.02 6.61
CA LYS A 43 0.99 14.17 5.72
C LYS A 43 2.01 14.21 4.57
N LEU A 44 3.07 13.41 4.67
CA LEU A 44 4.07 13.28 3.62
C LEU A 44 3.60 12.36 2.49
N ILE A 45 2.56 11.54 2.71
CA ILE A 45 2.00 10.67 1.67
C ILE A 45 0.92 11.42 0.90
N ASP A 46 1.09 11.52 -0.41
CA ASP A 46 0.12 12.15 -1.30
C ASP A 46 -1.06 11.23 -1.60
N ARG A 47 -0.76 9.93 -1.82
CA ARG A 47 -1.75 8.93 -2.22
C ARG A 47 -1.55 7.62 -1.48
N VAL A 48 -2.66 6.98 -1.11
CA VAL A 48 -2.67 5.67 -0.46
C VAL A 48 -3.43 4.72 -1.37
N ILE A 49 -2.72 3.83 -2.04
CA ILE A 49 -3.25 2.91 -3.04
C ILE A 49 -3.24 1.49 -2.49
N VAL A 50 -4.38 0.80 -2.63
CA VAL A 50 -4.48 -0.64 -2.38
C VAL A 50 -4.50 -1.38 -3.71
N SER A 51 -3.56 -2.30 -3.88
CA SER A 51 -3.49 -3.21 -5.02
C SER A 51 -4.08 -4.56 -4.62
N THR A 52 -5.22 -4.92 -5.21
CA THR A 52 -5.95 -6.14 -4.89
C THR A 52 -6.61 -6.77 -6.11
N ASP A 53 -6.72 -8.09 -6.10
CA ASP A 53 -7.47 -8.92 -7.04
C ASP A 53 -8.91 -9.21 -6.55
N ASN A 54 -9.29 -8.69 -5.38
CA ASN A 54 -10.53 -9.06 -4.70
C ASN A 54 -11.44 -7.85 -4.46
N LEU A 55 -12.67 -7.91 -4.99
CA LEU A 55 -13.65 -6.83 -4.89
C LEU A 55 -14.04 -6.48 -3.44
N LYS A 56 -14.14 -7.46 -2.53
CA LYS A 56 -14.46 -7.18 -1.12
C LYS A 56 -13.34 -6.42 -0.42
N ILE A 57 -12.08 -6.74 -0.76
CA ILE A 57 -10.92 -5.99 -0.25
C ILE A 57 -10.95 -4.56 -0.80
N ALA A 58 -11.25 -4.40 -2.10
CA ALA A 58 -11.37 -3.08 -2.72
C ALA A 58 -12.44 -2.22 -2.04
N GLU A 59 -13.64 -2.76 -1.84
CA GLU A 59 -14.74 -2.06 -1.15
C GLU A 59 -14.36 -1.63 0.27
N VAL A 60 -13.73 -2.52 1.04
CA VAL A 60 -13.24 -2.18 2.39
C VAL A 60 -12.18 -1.10 2.31
N ALA A 61 -11.19 -1.21 1.42
CA ALA A 61 -10.13 -0.23 1.27
C ALA A 61 -10.67 1.18 0.95
N THR A 62 -11.61 1.28 0.02
CA THR A 62 -12.27 2.55 -0.34
C THR A 62 -13.05 3.14 0.84
N ARG A 63 -13.76 2.32 1.62
CA ARG A 63 -14.47 2.80 2.84
C ARG A 63 -13.53 3.41 3.89
N PHE A 64 -12.27 2.97 3.95
CA PHE A 64 -11.25 3.53 4.83
C PHE A 64 -10.41 4.64 4.17
N GLY A 65 -10.78 5.09 2.97
CA GLY A 65 -10.20 6.27 2.32
C GLY A 65 -8.93 6.00 1.50
N ALA A 66 -8.63 4.74 1.19
CA ALA A 66 -7.62 4.38 0.20
C ALA A 66 -8.21 4.35 -1.22
N GLU A 67 -7.35 4.58 -2.20
CA GLU A 67 -7.66 4.46 -3.62
C GLU A 67 -7.48 3.01 -4.08
N VAL A 68 -8.32 2.56 -5.01
CA VAL A 68 -8.22 1.24 -5.65
C VAL A 68 -8.42 1.41 -7.16
N PRO A 69 -7.49 2.06 -7.86
CA PRO A 69 -7.74 2.56 -9.21
C PRO A 69 -7.72 1.44 -10.27
N PHE A 70 -7.24 0.24 -9.92
CA PHE A 70 -7.18 -0.92 -10.78
C PHE A 70 -7.49 -2.22 -10.01
N THR A 71 -7.86 -3.25 -10.77
CA THR A 71 -7.84 -4.64 -10.28
C THR A 71 -6.50 -5.26 -10.61
N ARG A 72 -5.80 -5.81 -9.61
CA ARG A 72 -4.52 -6.48 -9.83
C ARG A 72 -4.75 -7.78 -10.61
N PRO A 73 -4.02 -8.04 -11.71
CA PRO A 73 -4.13 -9.27 -12.48
C PRO A 73 -3.93 -10.51 -11.62
N ALA A 74 -4.73 -11.56 -11.87
CA ALA A 74 -4.72 -12.79 -11.07
C ALA A 74 -3.34 -13.46 -11.04
N VAL A 75 -2.57 -13.40 -12.13
CA VAL A 75 -1.18 -13.90 -12.23
C VAL A 75 -0.23 -13.24 -11.22
N LEU A 76 -0.50 -11.99 -10.83
CA LEU A 76 0.27 -11.24 -9.83
C LEU A 76 -0.30 -11.37 -8.41
N ALA A 77 -1.33 -12.20 -8.23
CA ALA A 77 -2.00 -12.47 -6.96
C ALA A 77 -1.79 -13.91 -6.46
N GLN A 78 -0.92 -14.66 -7.12
CA GLN A 78 -0.63 -16.05 -6.79
C GLN A 78 0.29 -16.16 -5.58
N ASN A 79 0.43 -17.39 -5.07
CA ASN A 79 1.29 -17.67 -3.92
C ASN A 79 2.78 -17.50 -4.20
N HIS A 80 3.18 -17.63 -5.47
CA HIS A 80 4.55 -17.44 -5.94
C HIS A 80 4.78 -16.02 -6.49
N SER A 81 3.74 -15.16 -6.52
CA SER A 81 3.90 -13.78 -6.95
C SER A 81 4.73 -13.01 -5.93
N THR A 82 5.72 -12.26 -6.40
CA THR A 82 6.62 -11.48 -5.55
C THR A 82 6.00 -10.14 -5.18
N THR A 83 6.40 -9.58 -4.04
CA THR A 83 6.09 -8.18 -3.68
C THR A 83 6.50 -7.22 -4.79
N GLU A 84 7.70 -7.42 -5.35
CA GLU A 84 8.25 -6.62 -6.44
C GLU A 84 7.31 -6.57 -7.66
N SER A 85 6.86 -7.71 -8.16
CA SER A 85 5.95 -7.76 -9.31
C SER A 85 4.62 -7.04 -9.04
N GLY A 86 4.12 -7.11 -7.81
CA GLY A 86 2.92 -6.39 -7.38
C GLY A 86 3.12 -4.87 -7.33
N LEU A 87 4.29 -4.41 -6.87
CA LEU A 87 4.68 -3.00 -6.84
C LEU A 87 4.90 -2.46 -8.25
N GLN A 88 5.67 -3.16 -9.09
CA GLN A 88 5.93 -2.77 -10.48
C GLN A 88 4.63 -2.61 -11.27
N HIS A 89 3.68 -3.54 -11.12
CA HIS A 89 2.37 -3.41 -11.74
C HIS A 89 1.64 -2.14 -11.29
N ALA A 90 1.61 -1.87 -9.98
CA ALA A 90 0.93 -0.70 -9.44
C ALA A 90 1.55 0.61 -9.96
N LEU A 91 2.88 0.74 -9.89
CA LEU A 91 3.61 1.92 -10.35
C LEU A 91 3.42 2.13 -11.85
N LYS A 92 3.63 1.09 -12.67
CA LYS A 92 3.44 1.15 -14.11
C LYS A 92 2.01 1.57 -14.47
N TRP A 93 1.00 1.01 -13.78
CA TRP A 93 -0.38 1.38 -14.05
C TRP A 93 -0.63 2.86 -13.77
N ILE A 94 -0.15 3.38 -12.63
CA ILE A 94 -0.30 4.79 -12.24
C ILE A 94 0.36 5.72 -13.28
N GLU A 95 1.60 5.42 -13.67
CA GLU A 95 2.34 6.21 -14.65
C GLU A 95 1.68 6.18 -16.04
N GLU A 96 1.25 5.02 -16.50
CA GLU A 96 0.70 4.86 -17.85
C GLU A 96 -0.72 5.41 -17.99
N ASN A 97 -1.58 5.17 -17.00
CA ASN A 97 -3.02 5.45 -17.08
C ASN A 97 -3.40 6.81 -16.49
N GLU A 98 -2.72 7.25 -15.43
CA GLU A 98 -3.01 8.53 -14.77
C GLU A 98 -1.99 9.62 -15.10
N LYS A 99 -0.91 9.27 -15.81
CA LYS A 99 0.21 10.19 -16.11
C LYS A 99 0.79 10.82 -14.85
N TYR A 100 0.81 10.05 -13.76
CA TYR A 100 1.30 10.48 -12.46
C TYR A 100 2.67 9.86 -12.18
N GLN A 101 3.70 10.69 -12.07
CA GLN A 101 5.06 10.27 -11.74
C GLN A 101 5.18 10.02 -10.23
N VAL A 102 5.68 8.84 -9.85
CA VAL A 102 5.95 8.49 -8.45
C VAL A 102 7.44 8.63 -8.17
N ASP A 103 7.80 9.53 -7.25
CA ASP A 103 9.20 9.74 -6.88
C ASP A 103 9.62 8.83 -5.72
N ILE A 104 8.71 8.62 -4.74
CA ILE A 104 8.93 7.72 -3.61
C ILE A 104 7.75 6.75 -3.50
N VAL A 105 8.05 5.45 -3.47
CA VAL A 105 7.09 4.40 -3.16
C VAL A 105 7.23 3.94 -1.71
N VAL A 106 6.15 3.98 -0.95
CA VAL A 106 6.09 3.50 0.43
C VAL A 106 5.31 2.20 0.47
N PHE A 107 6.02 1.07 0.46
CA PHE A 107 5.37 -0.23 0.57
C PHE A 107 4.95 -0.51 2.02
N LEU A 108 3.65 -0.75 2.22
CA LEU A 108 3.08 -1.04 3.53
C LEU A 108 2.37 -2.39 3.53
N GLN A 109 2.84 -3.32 4.34
CA GLN A 109 2.16 -4.60 4.51
C GLN A 109 0.88 -4.43 5.35
N PRO A 110 -0.24 -5.06 4.95
CA PRO A 110 -1.50 -5.00 5.71
C PRO A 110 -1.44 -5.76 7.04
N THR A 111 -0.44 -6.64 7.23
CA THR A 111 -0.28 -7.43 8.46
C THR A 111 0.44 -6.71 9.58
N ASP A 112 1.14 -5.63 9.28
CA ASP A 112 1.99 -4.92 10.23
C ASP A 112 1.16 -3.82 10.93
N ILE A 113 0.14 -4.25 11.65
CA ILE A 113 -0.92 -3.41 12.23
C ILE A 113 -0.45 -2.47 13.35
N PHE A 114 0.71 -2.75 13.95
CA PHE A 114 1.30 -1.92 15.00
C PHE A 114 2.17 -0.79 14.45
N ARG A 115 2.39 -0.76 13.13
CA ARG A 115 3.09 0.35 12.48
C ARG A 115 2.27 1.62 12.68
N SER A 116 2.89 2.59 13.31
CA SER A 116 2.27 3.88 13.56
C SER A 116 2.66 4.90 12.50
N GLN A 117 1.85 5.95 12.37
CA GLN A 117 2.09 7.04 11.44
C GLN A 117 3.44 7.75 11.69
N TRP A 118 3.92 7.83 12.93
CA TRP A 118 5.22 8.46 13.22
C TRP A 118 6.37 7.67 12.59
N MET A 119 6.30 6.34 12.59
CA MET A 119 7.33 5.49 11.99
C MET A 119 7.37 5.69 10.47
N ILE A 120 6.19 5.72 9.83
CA ILE A 120 6.06 6.02 8.39
C ILE A 120 6.67 7.39 8.09
N ASN A 121 6.32 8.40 8.89
CA ASN A 121 6.83 9.76 8.73
C ASN A 121 8.35 9.81 8.87
N ALA A 122 8.92 9.17 9.90
CA ALA A 122 10.36 9.17 10.15
C ALA A 122 11.16 8.59 8.98
N VAL A 123 10.68 7.49 8.38
CA VAL A 123 11.34 6.87 7.23
C VAL A 123 11.28 7.75 5.99
N ILE A 124 10.11 8.32 5.69
CA ILE A 124 9.96 9.21 4.54
C ILE A 124 10.79 10.48 4.73
N SER A 125 10.76 11.10 5.92
CA SER A 125 11.61 12.24 6.25
C SER A 125 13.09 11.93 6.03
N LYS A 126 13.57 10.77 6.47
CA LYS A 126 14.97 10.39 6.31
C LYS A 126 15.38 10.26 4.84
N LEU A 127 14.52 9.71 3.99
CA LEU A 127 14.74 9.65 2.54
C LEU A 127 14.70 11.02 1.87
N LEU A 128 13.84 11.93 2.34
CA LEU A 128 13.72 13.28 1.80
C LEU A 128 14.90 14.19 2.22
N GLU A 129 15.51 13.92 3.37
CA GLU A 129 16.61 14.72 3.92
C GLU A 129 18.00 14.32 3.41
N ASP A 130 18.17 13.09 2.91
CA ASP A 130 19.46 12.56 2.48
C ASP A 130 19.35 11.96 1.07
N GLU A 131 19.76 12.75 0.08
CA GLU A 131 19.73 12.37 -1.34
C GLU A 131 20.66 11.18 -1.67
N ASN A 132 21.51 10.74 -0.74
CA ASN A 132 22.35 9.54 -0.94
C ASN A 132 21.63 8.24 -0.54
N LEU A 133 20.39 8.31 -0.04
CA LEU A 133 19.61 7.14 0.36
C LEU A 133 18.59 6.78 -0.72
N ASP A 134 18.76 5.59 -1.32
CA ASP A 134 17.78 5.04 -2.27
C ASP A 134 16.62 4.30 -1.57
N SER A 135 16.84 3.83 -0.34
CA SER A 135 15.84 3.05 0.41
C SER A 135 16.03 3.10 1.92
N ALA A 136 14.93 2.95 2.65
CA ALA A 136 14.91 2.90 4.11
C ALA A 136 13.76 2.00 4.59
N PHE A 137 13.97 1.31 5.72
CA PHE A 137 13.02 0.34 6.29
C PHE A 137 12.97 0.44 7.82
N ILE A 138 11.84 0.00 8.39
CA ILE A 138 11.52 -0.03 9.83
C ILE A 138 10.90 -1.36 10.22
#